data_AF-A0A1Q7HK72-F1
#
_entry.id   AF-A0A1Q7HK72-F1
#
_cell.length_a   1.000
_cell.length_b   1.000
_cell.length_c   1.000
_cell.angle_alpha   90.00
_cell.angle_beta   90.00
_cell.angle_gamma   90.00
#
_symmetry.space_group_name_H-M   'P 1'
#
loop_
_entity.id
_entity.type
_entity.pdbx_description
1 polymer ?
#
loop_
_entity_poly.entity_id
_entity_poly.type
_entity_poly.pdbx_seq_one_letter_code
_entity_poly.pdbx_strand_id
1 'polypeptide(L)'
;MFGRTKQKTSEQHDEPGLRCSFCNKTQNDVRKLIAGPTVNICDECVQTCVDIMADDAQADGQRTASDGAAAHETSENSHLLGRACALCGLPLVLEEALPIDERGFLCPGCADAVEAAIAKRRLKE
;
A
#
# COMPACT_ATOMS: atom_id res chain seq x y z
N MET A 1 26.89 -29.49 37.22
CA MET A 1 25.62 -29.04 37.84
C MET A 1 25.53 -27.54 37.60
N PHE A 2 24.71 -26.90 36.76
CA PHE A 2 23.46 -27.13 36.01
C PHE A 2 23.64 -26.34 34.69
N GLY A 3 23.13 -26.66 33.50
CA GLY A 3 21.79 -27.04 33.08
C GLY A 3 21.62 -26.50 31.65
N ARG A 4 21.83 -27.35 30.62
CA ARG A 4 21.54 -26.99 29.22
C ARG A 4 20.03 -27.14 29.00
N THR A 5 19.34 -26.03 28.82
CA THR A 5 17.93 -25.98 28.45
C THR A 5 17.74 -26.66 27.09
N LYS A 6 16.95 -27.73 27.10
CA LYS A 6 16.50 -28.48 25.93
C LYS A 6 15.58 -27.59 25.09
N GLN A 7 15.98 -27.28 23.85
CA GLN A 7 15.04 -26.89 22.81
C GLN A 7 14.57 -28.17 22.10
N LYS A 8 13.25 -28.35 22.06
CA LYS A 8 12.54 -29.45 21.40
C LYS A 8 12.91 -29.46 19.91
N THR A 9 13.70 -30.45 19.48
CA THR A 9 13.78 -30.81 18.07
C THR A 9 12.61 -31.74 17.76
N SER A 10 11.55 -31.19 17.17
CA SER A 10 10.55 -31.99 16.47
C SER A 10 11.16 -32.39 15.13
N GLU A 11 11.64 -33.63 15.06
CA GLU A 11 12.10 -34.29 13.85
C GLU A 11 10.89 -34.51 12.92
N GLN A 12 10.70 -33.62 11.95
CA GLN A 12 9.88 -33.86 10.77
C GLN A 12 10.82 -33.83 9.57
N HIS A 13 10.86 -34.97 8.88
CA HIS A 13 11.50 -35.26 7.60
C HIS A 13 11.95 -34.01 6.82
N ASP A 14 13.23 -33.64 6.98
CA ASP A 14 13.90 -32.63 6.14
C ASP A 14 14.22 -33.31 4.80
N GLU A 15 13.19 -33.53 3.98
CA GLU A 15 13.41 -33.46 2.54
C GLU A 15 13.99 -32.06 2.26
N PRO A 16 14.98 -31.90 1.36
CA PRO A 16 15.50 -30.60 0.95
C PRO A 16 14.41 -29.86 0.16
N GLY A 17 13.33 -29.52 0.84
CA GLY A 17 12.17 -28.83 0.34
C GLY A 17 12.55 -27.38 0.09
N LEU A 18 11.93 -26.81 -0.93
CA LEU A 18 12.14 -25.43 -1.31
C LEU A 18 11.75 -24.52 -0.13
N ARG A 19 12.70 -23.67 0.29
CA ARG A 19 12.56 -22.70 1.38
C ARG A 19 12.54 -21.29 0.82
N CYS A 20 11.74 -20.42 1.44
CA CYS A 20 11.70 -19.00 1.11
C CYS A 20 13.02 -18.34 1.53
N SER A 21 13.66 -17.60 0.63
CA SER A 21 14.95 -16.94 0.91
C SER A 21 14.84 -15.76 1.89
N PHE A 22 13.62 -15.26 2.14
CA PHE A 22 13.37 -14.08 2.99
C PHE A 22 12.97 -14.46 4.43
N CYS A 23 12.03 -15.39 4.60
CA CYS A 23 11.53 -15.80 5.92
C CYS A 23 12.01 -17.20 6.35
N ASN A 24 12.70 -17.93 5.47
CA ASN A 24 13.24 -19.28 5.69
C ASN A 24 12.20 -20.39 5.98
N LYS A 25 10.91 -20.09 5.79
CA LYS A 25 9.80 -21.05 5.89
C LYS A 25 9.86 -22.07 4.76
N THR A 26 9.44 -23.30 5.04
CA THR A 26 9.33 -24.37 4.04
C THR A 26 8.07 -24.21 3.20
N GLN A 27 8.01 -24.91 2.07
CA GLN A 27 6.80 -24.99 1.24
C GLN A 27 5.55 -25.46 2.01
N ASN A 28 5.69 -26.25 3.08
CA ASN A 28 4.56 -26.71 3.89
C ASN A 28 4.03 -25.65 4.86
N ASP A 29 4.87 -24.67 5.23
CA ASP A 29 4.53 -23.63 6.20
C ASP A 29 3.80 -22.44 5.56
N VAL A 30 3.76 -22.37 4.23
CA VAL A 30 3.22 -21.23 3.47
C VAL A 30 2.17 -21.69 2.48
N ARG A 31 1.21 -20.84 2.15
CA ARG A 31 0.13 -21.21 1.22
C ARG A 31 0.63 -21.27 -0.21
N LYS A 32 1.55 -20.38 -0.59
CA LYS A 32 2.18 -20.40 -1.92
C LYS A 32 3.67 -20.07 -1.79
N LEU A 33 4.51 -20.83 -2.51
CA LEU A 33 5.94 -20.58 -2.64
C LEU A 33 6.31 -20.56 -4.12
N ILE A 34 6.84 -19.43 -4.57
CA ILE A 34 7.26 -19.18 -5.95
C ILE A 34 8.75 -19.51 -6.02
N ALA A 35 9.10 -20.55 -6.77
CA ALA A 35 10.48 -20.96 -6.97
C ALA A 35 11.04 -20.36 -8.27
N GLY A 36 12.06 -19.51 -8.15
CA GLY A 36 12.84 -18.99 -9.27
C GLY A 36 14.14 -19.75 -9.46
N PRO A 37 14.89 -19.48 -10.54
CA PRO A 37 16.17 -20.15 -10.80
C PRO A 37 17.25 -19.83 -9.75
N THR A 38 17.16 -18.68 -9.06
CA THR A 38 18.16 -18.24 -8.08
C THR A 38 17.59 -17.87 -6.71
N VAL A 39 16.27 -17.67 -6.60
CA VAL A 39 15.62 -17.15 -5.39
C VAL A 39 14.21 -17.69 -5.28
N ASN A 40 13.77 -17.94 -4.04
CA ASN A 40 12.43 -18.42 -3.74
C ASN A 40 11.72 -17.43 -2.81
N ILE A 41 10.45 -17.15 -3.05
CA ILE A 41 9.66 -16.21 -2.23
C ILE A 41 8.26 -16.78 -1.95
N CYS A 42 7.74 -16.59 -0.72
CA CYS A 42 6.38 -17.00 -0.35
C CYS A 42 5.37 -15.86 -0.47
N ASP A 43 4.07 -16.19 -0.44
CA ASP A 43 2.96 -15.24 -0.53
C ASP A 43 3.00 -14.15 0.55
N GLU A 44 3.29 -14.53 1.80
CA GLU A 44 3.40 -13.56 2.90
C GLU A 44 4.53 -12.55 2.68
N CYS A 45 5.69 -13.01 2.19
CA CYS A 45 6.81 -12.11 1.91
C CYS A 45 6.50 -11.18 0.74
N VAL A 46 5.78 -11.65 -0.29
CA VAL A 46 5.32 -10.79 -1.40
C VAL A 46 4.41 -9.69 -0.87
N GLN A 47 3.43 -10.02 -0.03
CA GLN A 47 2.50 -9.03 0.54
C GLN A 47 3.25 -7.97 1.34
N THR A 48 4.12 -8.38 2.27
CA THR A 48 4.93 -7.45 3.05
C THR A 48 5.82 -6.57 2.15
N CYS A 49 6.41 -7.13 1.08
CA CYS A 49 7.20 -6.33 0.14
C CYS A 49 6.33 -5.31 -0.61
N VAL A 50 5.12 -5.70 -1.05
CA VAL A 50 4.18 -4.79 -1.71
C VAL A 50 3.75 -3.66 -0.78
N ASP A 51 3.45 -3.98 0.48
CA ASP A 51 3.05 -2.99 1.48
C ASP A 51 4.17 -1.96 1.72
N ILE A 52 5.41 -2.43 1.91
CA ILE A 52 6.58 -1.55 2.07
C ILE A 52 6.78 -0.65 0.83
N MET A 53 6.61 -1.20 -0.37
CA MET A 53 6.75 -0.43 -1.61
C MET A 53 5.63 0.60 -1.81
N ALA A 54 4.41 0.26 -1.39
CA ALA A 54 3.27 1.17 -1.46
C ALA A 54 3.42 2.33 -0.47
N ASP A 55 3.91 2.04 0.74
CA ASP A 55 4.24 3.06 1.75
C ASP A 55 5.33 4.02 1.24
N ASP A 56 6.39 3.51 0.61
CA ASP A 56 7.46 4.34 0.04
C ASP A 56 6.96 5.25 -1.09
N ALA A 57 6.03 4.78 -1.94
CA ALA A 57 5.43 5.61 -2.99
C ALA A 57 4.59 6.78 -2.44
N GLN A 58 4.13 6.68 -1.19
CA GLN A 58 3.42 7.76 -0.48
C GLN A 58 4.37 8.57 0.43
N ALA A 59 5.51 8.00 0.82
CA ALA A 59 6.47 8.62 1.74
C ALA A 59 7.37 9.69 1.12
N ASP A 60 7.48 9.76 -0.22
CA ASP A 60 8.07 10.94 -0.89
C ASP A 60 7.20 12.21 -0.76
N GLY A 61 6.00 12.09 -0.17
CA GLY A 61 5.09 13.21 0.11
C GLY A 61 4.80 13.50 1.60
N GLN A 62 5.12 12.61 2.56
CA GLN A 62 4.63 12.81 3.93
C GLN A 62 5.47 12.10 5.01
N ARG A 63 6.47 12.79 5.56
CA ARG A 63 6.81 12.63 6.99
C ARG A 63 5.77 13.38 7.80
N THR A 64 4.67 12.73 8.18
CA THR A 64 3.97 12.91 9.47
C THR A 64 2.76 11.98 9.59
N ALA A 65 2.78 11.20 10.66
CA ALA A 65 1.65 10.87 11.53
C ALA A 65 0.42 10.18 10.89
N SER A 66 0.38 8.86 11.13
CA SER A 66 -0.74 8.12 11.72
C SER A 66 -2.13 8.40 11.16
N ASP A 67 -2.63 7.43 10.41
CA ASP A 67 -3.80 6.59 10.77
C ASP A 67 -4.46 6.09 9.49
N GLY A 68 -4.56 4.76 9.38
CA GLY A 68 -5.01 4.08 8.18
C GLY A 68 -6.52 4.16 7.97
N ALA A 69 -6.93 4.01 6.70
CA ALA A 69 -8.23 3.46 6.36
C ALA A 69 -8.11 2.72 5.01
N ALA A 70 -8.45 1.43 5.08
CA ALA A 70 -8.37 0.46 4.02
C ALA A 70 -9.28 0.79 2.81
N ALA A 71 -8.81 0.49 1.61
CA ALA A 71 -9.68 0.29 0.44
C ALA A 71 -9.51 -1.15 -0.06
N HIS A 72 -10.49 -1.96 0.31
CA HIS A 72 -10.74 -3.30 -0.20
C HIS A 72 -11.23 -3.21 -1.64
N GLU A 73 -10.47 -3.79 -2.57
CA GLU A 73 -10.81 -3.94 -3.97
C GLU A 73 -11.97 -4.95 -4.14
N THR A 74 -12.97 -4.60 -4.94
CA THR A 74 -13.77 -5.62 -5.62
C THR A 74 -13.82 -5.31 -7.11
N SER A 75 -13.60 -6.38 -7.88
CA SER A 75 -13.52 -6.44 -9.32
C SER A 75 -14.80 -5.98 -10.01
N GLU A 76 -14.64 -5.58 -11.28
CA GLU A 76 -15.68 -5.39 -12.31
C GLU A 76 -16.34 -4.00 -12.40
N ASN A 77 -15.67 -3.05 -13.08
CA ASN A 77 -16.13 -2.51 -14.39
C ASN A 77 -15.42 -1.21 -14.79
N SER A 78 -14.37 -1.34 -15.62
CA SER A 78 -14.08 -0.61 -16.87
C SER A 78 -14.71 0.77 -17.18
N HIS A 79 -14.89 1.67 -16.22
CA HIS A 79 -15.22 3.10 -16.46
C HIS A 79 -14.31 4.07 -15.68
N LEU A 80 -13.15 3.58 -15.24
CA LEU A 80 -12.00 4.37 -14.75
C LEU A 80 -11.26 5.09 -15.91
N LEU A 81 -11.97 5.86 -16.74
CA LEU A 81 -11.31 6.94 -17.47
C LEU A 81 -11.27 8.20 -16.59
N GLY A 82 -10.35 8.15 -15.62
CA GLY A 82 -9.41 9.24 -15.37
C GLY A 82 -9.99 10.62 -15.07
N ARG A 83 -10.88 10.74 -14.10
CA ARG A 83 -11.13 12.05 -13.47
C ARG A 83 -10.19 12.22 -12.29
N ALA A 84 -9.11 12.94 -12.55
CA ALA A 84 -8.14 13.36 -11.54
C ALA A 84 -8.40 14.80 -11.09
N CYS A 85 -7.94 15.14 -9.89
CA CYS A 85 -7.99 16.51 -9.40
C CYS A 85 -7.16 17.40 -10.32
N ALA A 86 -7.72 18.50 -10.81
CA ALA A 86 -6.98 19.44 -11.66
C ALA A 86 -5.81 20.13 -10.92
N LEU A 87 -5.81 20.11 -9.57
CA LEU A 87 -4.79 20.77 -8.75
C LEU A 87 -3.71 19.80 -8.25
N CYS A 88 -4.10 18.65 -7.70
CA CYS A 88 -3.15 17.69 -7.12
C CYS A 88 -2.95 16.42 -7.95
N GLY A 89 -3.78 16.15 -8.97
CA GLY A 89 -3.67 14.97 -9.83
C GLY A 89 -4.13 13.65 -9.21
N LEU A 90 -4.62 13.64 -7.97
CA LEU A 90 -5.14 12.43 -7.33
C LEU A 90 -6.46 11.97 -7.97
N PRO A 91 -6.73 10.65 -8.00
CA PRO A 91 -8.01 10.11 -8.47
C PRO A 91 -9.16 10.55 -7.54
N LEU A 92 -10.26 11.03 -8.12
CA LEU A 92 -11.45 11.39 -7.33
C LEU A 92 -12.48 10.26 -7.36
N VAL A 93 -12.92 9.86 -6.16
CA VAL A 93 -14.19 9.14 -5.98
C VAL A 93 -15.34 10.13 -6.13
N LEU A 94 -16.34 9.76 -6.92
CA LEU A 94 -17.41 10.64 -7.43
C LEU A 94 -18.27 11.31 -6.35
N GLU A 95 -18.27 10.83 -5.11
CA GLU A 95 -19.17 11.30 -4.06
C GLU A 95 -18.78 12.64 -3.44
N GLU A 96 -17.55 13.14 -3.67
CA GLU A 96 -17.05 14.38 -3.04
C GLU A 96 -16.33 15.32 -4.04
N ALA A 97 -16.46 15.06 -5.33
CA ALA A 97 -15.80 15.86 -6.35
C ALA A 97 -16.57 17.15 -6.64
N LEU A 98 -15.93 18.31 -6.45
CA LEU A 98 -16.52 19.59 -6.84
C LEU A 98 -16.29 19.81 -8.36
N PRO A 99 -17.34 19.82 -9.19
CA PRO A 99 -17.19 20.14 -10.61
C PRO A 99 -16.92 21.64 -10.78
N ILE A 100 -15.96 21.97 -11.65
CA ILE A 100 -15.81 23.31 -12.19
C ILE A 100 -16.14 23.26 -13.68
N ASP A 101 -17.18 24.00 -14.06
CA ASP A 101 -17.60 24.15 -15.45
C ASP A 101 -16.39 24.45 -16.36
N GLU A 102 -16.20 23.59 -17.37
CA GLU A 102 -15.12 23.61 -18.36
C GLU A 102 -13.67 23.47 -17.85
N ARG A 103 -13.44 23.30 -16.54
CA ARG A 103 -12.09 23.23 -15.94
C ARG A 103 -11.76 21.91 -15.24
N GLY A 104 -12.74 21.02 -15.09
CA GLY A 104 -12.53 19.69 -14.51
C GLY A 104 -13.04 19.60 -13.08
N PHE A 105 -12.31 18.87 -12.22
CA PHE A 105 -12.77 18.49 -10.89
C PHE A 105 -11.71 18.81 -9.84
N LEU A 106 -12.14 19.25 -8.66
CA LEU A 106 -11.28 19.40 -7.49
C LEU A 106 -11.72 18.46 -6.39
N CYS A 107 -10.74 17.86 -5.71
CA CYS A 107 -11.02 17.15 -4.46
C CYS A 107 -11.35 18.17 -3.35
N PRO A 108 -12.07 17.76 -2.29
CA PRO A 108 -12.46 18.65 -1.20
C PRO A 108 -11.30 19.44 -0.62
N GLY A 109 -10.17 18.78 -0.34
CA GLY A 109 -8.99 19.46 0.22
C GLY A 109 -8.37 20.51 -0.71
N CYS A 110 -8.41 20.30 -2.03
CA CYS A 110 -7.96 21.31 -2.98
C CYS A 110 -8.98 22.44 -3.15
N ALA A 111 -10.28 22.15 -3.05
CA ALA A 111 -11.31 23.17 -3.04
C ALA A 111 -11.13 24.12 -1.83
N ASP A 112 -10.95 23.56 -0.63
CA ASP A 112 -10.70 24.32 0.60
C ASP A 112 -9.42 25.16 0.50
N ALA A 113 -8.35 24.59 -0.07
CA ALA A 113 -7.09 25.30 -0.28
C ALA A 113 -7.25 26.50 -1.24
N VAL A 114 -8.03 26.33 -2.31
CA VAL A 114 -8.35 27.40 -3.26
C VAL A 114 -9.20 28.49 -2.59
N GLU A 115 -10.23 28.11 -1.82
CA GLU A 115 -11.04 29.06 -1.07
C GLU A 115 -10.21 29.86 -0.05
N ALA A 116 -9.34 29.20 0.71
CA ALA A 116 -8.45 29.85 1.66
C ALA A 116 -7.46 30.81 0.97
N ALA A 117 -6.95 30.44 -0.22
CA ALA A 117 -6.08 31.32 -1.00
C ALA A 117 -6.83 32.55 -1.52
N ILE A 118 -8.07 32.40 -1.98
CA ILE A 118 -8.92 33.52 -2.43
C ILE A 118 -9.24 34.45 -1.26
N ALA A 119 -9.60 33.91 -0.09
CA ALA A 119 -9.87 34.70 1.12
C ALA A 119 -8.66 35.55 1.53
N LYS A 120 -7.45 34.98 1.49
CA LYS A 120 -6.20 35.72 1.79
C LYS A 120 -5.89 36.84 0.80
N ARG A 121 -6.31 36.71 -0.47
CA ARG A 121 -6.15 37.79 -1.46
C ARG A 121 -7.10 38.95 -1.20
N ARG A 122 -8.35 38.67 -0.85
CA ARG A 122 -9.35 39.71 -0.54
C ARG A 122 -9.02 40.58 0.68
N LEU A 123 -8.13 40.12 1.58
CA LEU A 123 -7.66 40.88 2.74
C LEU A 123 -6.41 41.73 2.46
N LYS A 124 -5.77 41.54 1.30
CA LYS A 124 -4.58 42.29 0.87
C LYS A 124 -4.90 43.44 -0.10
N GLU A 125 -6.15 43.52 -0.56
CA GLU A 125 -6.72 44.68 -1.26
C GLU A 125 -7.42 45.60 -0.26
#